data_AF-A0A381Z6E5-F1
#
_entry.id   AF-A0A381Z6E5-F1
#
_cell.length_a   1.000
_cell.length_b   1.000
_cell.length_c   1.000
_cell.angle_alpha   90.00
_cell.angle_beta   90.00
_cell.angle_gamma   90.00
#
_symmetry.space_group_name_H-M   'P 1'
#
loop_
_entity.id
_entity.type
_entity.pdbx_description
1 polymer ?
#
loop_
_entity_poly.entity_id
_entity_poly.type
_entity_poly.pdbx_seq_one_letter_code
_entity_poly.pdbx_strand_id
1 'polypeptide(L)'
;MGLEKRFDESASNEGAYNLAGSGKEFVSYILCARDPGLFAFWTPHGERALRRLGIYPKDLNRGNLGLGYMDLLEVMNVVRGRTGLSDFRAVDEFTYSVTQKSTGG
;
A
#
# COMPACT_ATOMS: atom_id res chain seq x y z
N MET A 1 -4.40 -20.10 6.14
CA MET A 1 -4.28 -19.30 4.89
C MET A 1 -3.55 -17.99 5.21
N GLY A 2 -2.51 -17.66 4.44
CA GLY A 2 -1.65 -16.48 4.70
C GLY A 2 -2.33 -15.14 4.38
N LEU A 3 -1.71 -14.03 4.80
CA LEU A 3 -2.18 -12.67 4.48
C LEU A 3 -2.24 -12.44 2.97
N GLU A 4 -1.14 -12.75 2.26
CA GLU A 4 -1.03 -12.69 0.80
C GLU A 4 -2.26 -13.29 0.10
N LYS A 5 -2.54 -14.57 0.33
CA LYS A 5 -3.68 -15.25 -0.30
C LYS A 5 -5.03 -14.61 0.07
N ARG A 6 -5.24 -14.22 1.34
CA ARG A 6 -6.51 -13.59 1.74
C ARG A 6 -6.69 -12.21 1.11
N PHE A 7 -5.61 -11.45 0.99
CA PHE A 7 -5.63 -10.16 0.30
C PHE A 7 -5.97 -10.36 -1.17
N ASP A 8 -5.30 -11.29 -1.84
CA ASP A 8 -5.55 -11.61 -3.25
C ASP A 8 -7.01 -12.01 -3.51
N GLU A 9 -7.54 -12.94 -2.72
CA GLU A 9 -8.93 -13.42 -2.84
C GLU A 9 -9.97 -12.34 -2.54
N SER A 10 -9.60 -11.27 -1.84
CA SER A 10 -10.49 -10.14 -1.53
C SER A 10 -10.36 -9.00 -2.54
N ALA A 11 -9.15 -8.78 -3.08
CA ALA A 11 -8.82 -7.64 -3.92
C ALA A 11 -8.88 -7.93 -5.42
N SER A 12 -8.68 -9.19 -5.83
CA SER A 12 -8.72 -9.62 -7.23
C SER A 12 -10.15 -9.73 -7.73
N ASN A 13 -10.40 -9.37 -8.99
CA ASN A 13 -11.70 -9.55 -9.64
C ASN A 13 -12.11 -11.03 -9.76
N GLU A 14 -11.14 -11.94 -9.72
CA GLU A 14 -11.37 -13.40 -9.77
C GLU A 14 -11.37 -14.05 -8.37
N GLY A 15 -11.19 -13.25 -7.31
CA GLY A 15 -11.07 -13.73 -5.94
C GLY A 15 -12.41 -14.18 -5.33
N ALA A 16 -12.37 -15.23 -4.53
CA ALA A 16 -13.57 -15.85 -3.93
C ALA A 16 -14.31 -14.95 -2.92
N TYR A 17 -13.65 -13.92 -2.40
CA TYR A 17 -14.20 -13.00 -1.40
C TYR A 17 -14.28 -11.56 -1.90
N ASN A 18 -14.14 -11.34 -3.20
CA ASN A 18 -14.18 -10.00 -3.77
C ASN A 18 -15.55 -9.35 -3.60
N LEU A 19 -15.54 -8.09 -3.16
CA LEU A 19 -16.72 -7.23 -3.20
C LEU A 19 -16.73 -6.50 -4.55
N ALA A 20 -17.74 -6.76 -5.37
CA ALA A 20 -17.86 -6.16 -6.70
C ALA A 20 -17.79 -4.63 -6.65
N GLY A 21 -16.96 -4.05 -7.52
CA GLY A 21 -16.69 -2.60 -7.55
C GLY A 21 -15.62 -2.13 -6.56
N SER A 22 -15.04 -3.05 -5.78
CA SER A 22 -13.88 -2.78 -4.92
C SER A 22 -12.61 -3.45 -5.46
N GLY A 23 -11.45 -3.02 -4.96
CA GLY A 23 -10.16 -3.58 -5.33
C GLY A 23 -9.12 -3.40 -4.24
N LYS A 24 -7.83 -3.55 -4.60
CA LYS A 24 -6.70 -3.45 -3.66
C LYS A 24 -6.73 -2.17 -2.82
N GLU A 25 -7.14 -1.03 -3.38
CA GLU A 25 -7.28 0.24 -2.66
C GLU A 25 -8.27 0.08 -1.50
N PHE A 26 -9.49 -0.40 -1.77
CA PHE A 26 -10.51 -0.55 -0.73
C PHE A 26 -10.13 -1.59 0.33
N VAL A 27 -9.61 -2.75 -0.09
CA VAL A 27 -9.21 -3.82 0.83
C VAL A 27 -8.07 -3.35 1.74
N SER A 28 -7.04 -2.70 1.18
CA SER A 28 -5.93 -2.17 1.97
C SER A 28 -6.34 -0.99 2.86
N TYR A 29 -7.30 -0.16 2.45
CA TYR A 29 -7.90 0.87 3.30
C TYR A 29 -8.54 0.25 4.55
N ILE A 30 -9.38 -0.78 4.40
CA ILE A 30 -10.04 -1.44 5.54
C ILE A 30 -9.01 -2.09 6.47
N LEU A 31 -7.96 -2.70 5.94
CA LEU A 31 -6.89 -3.29 6.76
C LEU A 31 -6.13 -2.21 7.56
N CYS A 32 -5.74 -1.11 6.91
CA CYS A 32 -5.07 0.02 7.58
C CYS A 32 -5.99 0.73 8.60
N ALA A 33 -7.29 0.83 8.31
CA ALA A 33 -8.29 1.35 9.24
C ALA A 33 -8.42 0.45 10.48
N ARG A 34 -8.31 -0.87 10.31
CA ARG A 34 -8.36 -1.84 11.41
C ARG A 34 -7.10 -1.82 12.28
N ASP A 35 -5.91 -1.88 11.67
CA ASP A 35 -4.64 -1.88 12.39
C ASP A 35 -3.54 -1.17 11.57
N PRO A 36 -3.33 0.13 11.80
CA PRO A 36 -2.34 0.90 11.07
C PRO A 36 -0.89 0.59 11.52
N GLY A 37 -0.70 -0.13 12.63
CA GLY A 37 0.63 -0.57 13.05
C GLY A 37 1.18 -1.69 12.18
N LEU A 38 0.29 -2.44 11.53
CA LEU A 38 0.61 -3.62 10.72
C LEU A 38 0.31 -3.46 9.22
N PHE A 39 -0.71 -2.69 8.84
CA PHE A 39 -1.20 -2.66 7.47
C PHE A 39 -1.09 -1.26 6.85
N ALA A 40 -0.48 -1.20 5.67
CA ALA A 40 -0.41 0.02 4.86
C ALA A 40 -1.59 0.15 3.90
N PHE A 41 -1.93 1.40 3.58
CA PHE A 41 -2.92 1.73 2.56
C PHE A 41 -2.24 1.77 1.17
N TRP A 42 -2.75 0.99 0.23
CA TRP A 42 -2.27 1.00 -1.14
C TRP A 42 -2.96 2.12 -1.92
N THR A 43 -2.24 3.22 -2.14
CA THR A 43 -2.75 4.38 -2.89
C THR A 43 -1.87 4.72 -4.10
N PRO A 44 -2.46 5.31 -5.17
CA PRO A 44 -1.67 5.85 -6.27
C PRO A 44 -0.69 6.95 -5.84
N HIS A 45 -0.99 7.69 -4.77
CA HIS A 45 -0.09 8.69 -4.19
C HIS A 45 1.11 8.03 -3.52
N GLY A 46 0.88 6.97 -2.74
CA GLY A 46 1.94 6.14 -2.16
C GLY A 46 2.89 5.63 -3.23
N GLU A 47 2.38 5.00 -4.30
CA GLU A 47 3.19 4.52 -5.42
C GLU A 47 4.04 5.63 -6.08
N ARG A 48 3.45 6.81 -6.33
CA ARG A 48 4.18 7.96 -6.88
C ARG A 48 5.26 8.46 -5.92
N ALA A 49 4.98 8.51 -4.62
CA ALA A 49 5.96 8.89 -3.61
C ALA A 49 7.13 7.89 -3.58
N LEU A 50 6.86 6.59 -3.61
CA LEU A 50 7.90 5.54 -3.66
C LEU A 50 8.81 5.69 -4.89
N ARG A 51 8.26 6.07 -6.05
CA ARG A 51 9.05 6.40 -7.25
C ARG A 51 9.95 7.61 -7.02
N ARG A 52 9.42 8.69 -6.43
CA ARG A 52 10.20 9.90 -6.11
C ARG A 52 11.31 9.67 -5.09
N LEU A 53 11.04 8.80 -4.13
CA LEU A 53 12.00 8.41 -3.10
C LEU A 53 13.04 7.40 -3.61
N GLY A 54 12.92 6.94 -4.87
CA GLY A 54 13.87 6.00 -5.48
C GLY A 54 13.82 4.59 -4.90
N ILE A 55 12.70 4.22 -4.26
CA ILE A 55 12.54 2.93 -3.55
C ILE A 55 11.38 2.09 -4.08
N TYR A 56 10.81 2.43 -5.23
CA TYR A 56 9.68 1.71 -5.81
C TYR A 56 10.01 0.22 -6.03
N PRO A 57 9.19 -0.73 -5.53
CA PRO A 57 9.45 -2.16 -5.72
C PRO A 57 9.31 -2.55 -7.19
N LYS A 58 10.30 -3.29 -7.71
CA LYS A 58 10.35 -3.66 -9.15
C LYS A 58 9.15 -4.49 -9.59
N ASP A 59 8.61 -5.27 -8.68
CA ASP A 59 7.60 -6.29 -8.95
C ASP A 59 6.24 -5.99 -8.30
N LEU A 60 6.04 -4.76 -7.78
CA LEU A 60 4.82 -4.36 -7.06
C LEU A 60 3.51 -4.67 -7.83
N ASN A 61 3.55 -4.55 -9.15
CA ASN A 61 2.41 -4.78 -10.04
C ASN A 61 2.60 -6.03 -10.91
N ARG A 62 3.51 -6.94 -10.55
CA ARG A 62 3.75 -8.21 -11.26
C ARG A 62 3.19 -9.36 -10.44
N GLY A 63 2.38 -10.20 -11.07
CA GLY A 63 1.79 -11.37 -10.41
C GLY A 63 0.47 -11.06 -9.71
N ASN A 64 0.17 -11.82 -8.66
CA ASN A 64 -1.08 -11.70 -7.91
C ASN A 64 -1.05 -10.47 -6.97
N LEU A 65 -2.22 -9.94 -6.61
CA LEU A 65 -2.33 -8.71 -5.81
C LEU A 65 -1.87 -8.93 -4.37
N GLY A 66 -1.95 -10.16 -3.87
CA GLY A 66 -1.45 -10.54 -2.56
C GLY A 66 0.05 -10.34 -2.40
N LEU A 67 0.85 -10.81 -3.37
CA LEU A 67 2.31 -10.64 -3.40
C LEU A 67 2.68 -9.16 -3.51
N GLY A 68 2.03 -8.44 -4.43
CA GLY A 68 2.22 -7.00 -4.55
C GLY A 68 1.90 -6.26 -3.25
N TYR A 69 0.93 -6.73 -2.46
CA TYR A 69 0.64 -6.13 -1.16
C TYR A 69 1.73 -6.41 -0.12
N MET A 70 2.34 -7.59 -0.14
CA MET A 70 3.49 -7.88 0.72
C MET A 70 4.69 -6.98 0.38
N ASP A 71 4.99 -6.80 -0.91
CA ASP A 71 6.04 -5.89 -1.39
C ASP A 71 5.77 -4.44 -0.97
N LEU A 72 4.50 -4.02 -1.04
CA LEU A 72 4.08 -2.70 -0.56
C LEU A 72 4.35 -2.53 0.94
N LEU A 73 3.96 -3.52 1.76
CA LEU A 73 4.16 -3.46 3.21
C LEU A 73 5.64 -3.34 3.56
N GLU A 74 6.50 -4.10 2.88
CA GLU A 74 7.94 -4.05 3.08
C GLU A 74 8.50 -2.65 2.80
N VAL A 75 8.20 -2.08 1.62
CA VAL A 75 8.74 -0.77 1.24
C VAL A 75 8.16 0.37 2.08
N MET A 76 6.88 0.31 2.44
CA MET A 76 6.28 1.29 3.34
C MET A 76 6.88 1.22 4.74
N ASN A 77 7.26 0.01 5.20
CA ASN A 77 7.95 -0.15 6.48
C ASN A 77 9.38 0.44 6.43
N VAL A 78 10.04 0.39 5.27
CA VAL A 78 11.30 1.12 5.05
C VAL A 78 11.08 2.63 5.16
N VAL A 79 10.01 3.18 4.57
CA VAL A 79 9.66 4.60 4.73
C VAL A 79 9.43 4.94 6.20
N ARG A 80 8.63 4.13 6.91
CA ARG A 80 8.35 4.28 8.34
C ARG A 80 9.64 4.30 9.17
N GLY A 81 10.53 3.34 8.94
CA GLY A 81 11.83 3.26 9.64
C GLY A 81 12.75 4.45 9.37
N ARG A 82 12.78 4.96 8.13
CA ARG A 82 13.58 6.14 7.77
C ARG A 82 13.06 7.46 8.33
N THR A 83 11.76 7.54 8.58
CA THR A 83 11.08 8.78 9.00
C THR A 83 10.75 8.80 10.50
N GLY A 84 10.80 7.65 11.17
CA GLY A 84 10.43 7.52 12.59
C GLY A 84 8.92 7.62 12.83
N LEU A 85 8.09 7.48 11.79
CA LEU A 85 6.65 7.59 11.91
C LEU A 85 6.05 6.41 12.70
N SER A 86 5.02 6.71 13.49
CA SER A 86 4.44 5.75 14.44
C SER A 86 3.74 4.56 13.77
N ASP A 87 3.08 4.81 12.64
CA ASP A 87 2.24 3.82 11.96
C ASP A 87 2.11 4.13 10.45
N PHE A 88 1.37 3.28 9.73
CA PHE A 88 1.19 3.40 8.30
C PHE A 88 0.20 4.49 7.87
N ARG A 89 -0.63 5.04 8.76
CA ARG A 89 -1.47 6.22 8.42
C ARG A 89 -0.60 7.46 8.33
N ALA A 90 0.30 7.63 9.29
CA ALA A 90 1.28 8.71 9.26
C ALA A 90 2.19 8.59 8.01
N VAL A 91 2.55 7.36 7.61
CA VAL A 91 3.28 7.13 6.34
C VAL A 91 2.45 7.53 5.13
N ASP A 92 1.16 7.18 5.07
CA ASP A 92 0.27 7.58 3.97
C ASP A 92 0.19 9.11 3.85
N GLU A 93 -0.06 9.82 4.96
CA GLU A 93 -0.04 11.29 5.01
C GLU A 93 1.29 11.88 4.54
N PHE A 94 2.40 11.30 4.98
CA PHE A 94 3.74 11.70 4.52
C PHE A 94 3.88 11.51 3.00
N THR A 95 3.54 10.34 2.47
CA THR A 95 3.65 10.06 1.03
C THR A 95 2.74 10.98 0.21
N TYR A 96 1.53 11.28 0.70
CA TYR A 96 0.65 12.27 0.09
C TYR A 96 1.33 13.65 0.02
N SER A 97 1.93 14.12 1.11
CA SER A 97 2.64 15.41 1.16
C SER A 97 3.82 15.49 0.18
N VAL A 98 4.57 14.39 0.01
CA VAL A 98 5.66 14.27 -0.98
C VAL A 98 5.12 14.39 -2.40
N THR A 99 3.91 13.90 -2.66
CA THR A 99 3.27 14.05 -3.98
C THR A 99 2.79 15.47 -4.27
N GLN A 100 2.31 16.21 -3.26
CA GLN A 100 1.78 17.58 -3.40
C GLN A 100 2.87 18.65 -3.56
N LYS A 101 4.04 18.49 -2.93
CA LYS A 101 5.12 19.49 -2.98
C LYS A 101 5.78 19.68 -4.36
N SER A 102 5.43 18.88 -5.38
CA SER A 102 5.97 19.04 -6.74
C SER A 102 5.15 19.94 -7.67
N THR A 103 3.95 20.34 -7.28
CA THR A 103 3.12 21.25 -8.09
C THR A 103 3.34 22.73 -7.77
N GLY A 104 4.35 23.04 -6.95
CA GLY A 104 4.77 24.40 -6.60
C GLY A 104 6.23 24.68 -6.94
N GLY A 105 6.65 24.34 -8.17
CA GLY A 105 7.95 24.70 -8.74
C GLY A 105 7.77 25.43 -10.06
#